data_AF-A0AAV0WGW1-F1
#
_entry.id   AF-A0AAV0WGW1-F1
#
_cell.length_a   1.000
_cell.length_b   1.000
_cell.length_c   1.000
_cell.angle_alpha   90.00
_cell.angle_beta   90.00
_cell.angle_gamma   90.00
#
_symmetry.space_group_name_H-M   'P 1'
#
loop_
_entity.id
_entity.type
_entity.pdbx_description
1 polymer ?
#
loop_
_entity_poly.entity_id
_entity_poly.type
_entity_poly.pdbx_seq_one_letter_code
_entity_poly.pdbx_strand_id
1 'polypeptide(L)'
;MVLTKVLSISVGLSSSLKLENSDLKTALDAASCVENLIEQLRINNENEFMKLFETVKKTCEEIGISDFSLPRKINRQKPRNNVPAETVEQHFLRSIFIPFLDTFLLQLRERLTSHNTILKKFPV
;
A
#
# COMPACT_ATOMS: atom_id res chain seq x y z
N MET A 1 1.36 -10.39 4.39
CA MET A 1 1.97 -9.09 4.75
C MET A 1 1.35 -7.99 3.88
N VAL A 2 1.39 -6.71 4.26
CA VAL A 2 0.84 -5.61 3.42
C VAL A 2 1.48 -5.58 2.03
N LEU A 3 2.80 -5.79 1.97
CA LEU A 3 3.56 -5.86 0.74
C LEU A 3 3.03 -6.94 -0.21
N THR A 4 2.82 -8.16 0.29
CA THR A 4 2.33 -9.27 -0.54
C THR A 4 0.96 -8.94 -1.13
N LYS A 5 0.07 -8.30 -0.35
CA LYS A 5 -1.28 -7.95 -0.83
C LYS A 5 -1.24 -6.89 -1.94
N VAL A 6 -0.46 -5.83 -1.77
CA VAL A 6 -0.32 -4.77 -2.78
C VAL A 6 0.41 -5.27 -4.03
N LEU A 7 1.45 -6.07 -3.87
CA LEU A 7 2.16 -6.67 -5.01
C LEU A 7 1.31 -7.66 -5.78
N SER A 8 0.45 -8.45 -5.11
CA SER A 8 -0.50 -9.32 -5.79
C SER A 8 -1.49 -8.55 -6.66
N ILE A 9 -1.89 -7.33 -6.26
CA ILE A 9 -2.77 -6.47 -7.07
C ILE A 9 -2.01 -5.91 -8.29
N SER A 10 -0.75 -5.52 -8.12
CA SER A 10 0.05 -4.90 -9.17
C SER A 10 0.79 -5.88 -10.09
N VAL A 11 0.75 -7.19 -9.81
CA VAL A 11 1.45 -8.21 -10.61
C VAL A 11 1.00 -8.21 -12.07
N GLY A 12 -0.31 -8.05 -12.32
CA GLY A 12 -0.86 -8.00 -13.67
C GLY A 12 -0.30 -6.82 -14.46
N LEU A 13 -0.26 -5.63 -13.83
CA LEU A 13 0.35 -4.45 -14.42
C LEU A 13 1.85 -4.66 -14.69
N SER A 14 2.59 -5.26 -13.75
CA SER A 14 4.01 -5.54 -13.94
C SER A 14 4.27 -6.46 -15.13
N SER A 15 3.41 -7.47 -15.32
CA SER A 15 3.48 -8.35 -16.50
C SER A 15 3.16 -7.59 -17.78
N SER A 16 2.12 -6.76 -17.80
CA SER A 16 1.76 -5.95 -18.96
C SER A 16 2.89 -5.01 -19.39
N LEU A 17 3.57 -4.38 -18.44
CA LEU A 17 4.68 -3.44 -18.71
C LEU A 17 5.97 -4.12 -19.21
N LYS A 18 6.08 -5.45 -19.09
CA LYS A 18 7.26 -6.21 -19.53
C LYS A 18 7.10 -6.81 -20.94
N LEU A 19 5.92 -6.73 -21.53
CA LEU A 19 5.67 -7.27 -22.87
C LEU A 19 6.29 -6.34 -23.93
N GLU A 20 7.00 -6.92 -24.90
CA GLU A 20 7.70 -6.17 -25.97
C GLU A 20 6.76 -5.36 -26.87
N ASN A 21 5.50 -5.81 -27.02
CA ASN A 21 4.49 -5.20 -27.89
C ASN A 21 3.27 -4.67 -27.09
N SER A 22 3.45 -4.24 -25.84
CA SER A 22 2.32 -3.76 -25.04
C SER A 22 1.78 -2.44 -25.59
N ASP A 23 0.47 -2.39 -25.88
CA ASP A 23 -0.19 -1.12 -26.16
C ASP A 23 -0.14 -0.22 -24.92
N LEU A 24 0.42 0.97 -25.10
CA LEU A 24 0.65 1.94 -24.03
C LEU A 24 -0.65 2.40 -23.39
N LYS A 25 -1.73 2.53 -24.19
CA LYS A 25 -3.04 2.90 -23.66
C LYS A 25 -3.58 1.80 -22.74
N THR A 26 -3.54 0.55 -23.19
CA THR A 26 -3.92 -0.61 -22.39
C THR A 26 -3.12 -0.71 -21.08
N ALA A 27 -1.81 -0.45 -21.12
CA ALA A 27 -0.97 -0.46 -19.93
C ALA A 27 -1.34 0.66 -18.93
N LEU A 28 -1.73 1.83 -19.42
CA LEU A 28 -2.18 2.94 -18.56
C LEU A 28 -3.56 2.73 -17.99
N ASP A 29 -4.48 2.15 -18.76
CA ASP A 29 -5.80 1.75 -18.25
C ASP A 29 -5.63 0.72 -17.12
N ALA A 30 -4.74 -0.26 -17.30
CA ALA A 30 -4.38 -1.20 -16.23
C ALA A 30 -3.77 -0.50 -15.01
N ALA A 31 -2.92 0.51 -15.20
CA ALA A 31 -2.35 1.30 -14.12
C ALA A 31 -3.43 2.05 -13.33
N SER A 32 -4.40 2.67 -14.02
CA SER A 32 -5.55 3.31 -13.38
C SER A 32 -6.46 2.32 -12.65
N CYS A 33 -6.65 1.11 -13.16
CA CYS A 33 -7.35 0.05 -12.43
C CYS A 33 -6.63 -0.34 -11.12
N VAL A 34 -5.31 -0.53 -11.17
CA VAL A 34 -4.50 -0.82 -9.98
C VAL A 34 -4.58 0.34 -8.99
N GLU A 35 -4.47 1.59 -9.45
CA GLU A 35 -4.61 2.78 -8.62
C GLU A 35 -5.94 2.77 -7.85
N ASN A 36 -7.05 2.58 -8.56
CA ASN A 36 -8.38 2.53 -7.96
C ASN A 36 -8.51 1.42 -6.91
N LEU A 37 -7.96 0.23 -7.17
CA LEU A 37 -8.01 -0.89 -6.21
C LEU A 37 -7.22 -0.56 -4.93
N ILE A 38 -6.05 0.06 -5.06
CA ILE A 38 -5.25 0.49 -3.90
C ILE A 38 -5.94 1.65 -3.16
N GLU A 39 -6.62 2.56 -3.86
CA GLU A 39 -7.46 3.59 -3.22
C GLU A 39 -8.60 2.97 -2.41
N GLN A 40 -9.29 1.95 -2.94
CA GLN A 40 -10.33 1.25 -2.18
C GLN A 40 -9.76 0.57 -0.92
N LEU A 41 -8.56 -0.03 -1.01
CA LEU A 41 -7.86 -0.54 0.17
C LEU A 41 -7.52 0.57 1.15
N ARG A 42 -7.16 1.76 0.65
CA ARG A 42 -6.83 2.91 1.49
C ARG A 42 -8.05 3.50 2.18
N ILE A 43 -9.22 3.50 1.53
CA ILE A 43 -10.49 3.91 2.12
C ILE A 43 -10.93 2.91 3.19
N ASN A 44 -10.88 1.61 2.87
CA ASN A 44 -11.27 0.53 3.76
C ASN A 44 -10.13 0.03 4.66
N ASN A 45 -9.18 0.92 5.00
CA ASN A 45 -7.90 0.53 5.60
C ASN A 45 -8.05 -0.18 6.95
N GLU A 46 -9.01 0.24 7.78
CA GLU A 46 -9.20 -0.33 9.13
C GLU A 46 -9.62 -1.80 9.05
N ASN A 47 -10.66 -2.10 8.27
CA ASN A 47 -11.17 -3.46 8.11
C ASN A 47 -10.17 -4.40 7.43
N GLU A 48 -9.45 -3.91 6.41
CA GLU A 48 -8.46 -4.72 5.70
C GLU A 48 -7.20 -4.95 6.54
N PHE A 49 -6.81 -3.96 7.35
CA PHE A 49 -5.70 -4.10 8.28
C PHE A 49 -6.04 -5.04 9.44
N MET A 50 -7.26 -4.99 9.97
CA MET A 50 -7.71 -5.89 11.04
C MET A 50 -7.52 -7.36 10.66
N LYS A 51 -8.00 -7.77 9.48
CA LYS A 51 -7.80 -9.13 8.94
C LYS A 51 -6.33 -9.51 8.81
N LEU A 52 -5.51 -8.55 8.34
CA LEU A 52 -4.07 -8.74 8.19
C LEU A 52 -3.39 -8.90 9.56
N PHE A 53 -3.77 -8.07 10.53
CA PHE A 53 -3.23 -8.05 11.87
C PHE A 53 -3.57 -9.34 12.63
N GLU A 54 -4.80 -9.84 12.51
CA GLU A 54 -5.19 -11.14 13.05
C GLU A 54 -4.36 -12.28 12.47
N THR A 55 -4.09 -12.25 11.16
CA THR A 55 -3.26 -13.28 10.50
C THR A 55 -1.84 -13.25 11.07
N VAL A 56 -1.25 -12.05 11.19
CA VAL A 56 0.09 -11.88 11.78
C VAL A 56 0.11 -12.34 13.23
N LYS A 57 -0.92 -11.97 14.01
CA LYS A 57 -1.03 -12.37 15.42
C LYS A 57 -1.04 -13.89 15.57
N LYS A 58 -1.84 -14.60 14.77
CA LYS A 58 -1.88 -16.08 14.76
C LYS A 58 -0.53 -16.68 14.41
N THR A 59 0.13 -16.18 13.36
CA THR A 59 1.47 -16.68 12.97
C THR A 59 2.52 -16.42 14.06
N CYS A 60 2.43 -15.30 14.78
CA CYS A 60 3.33 -15.03 15.91
C CYS A 60 3.05 -15.98 17.08
N GLU A 61 1.78 -16.24 17.40
CA GLU A 61 1.39 -17.21 18.44
C GLU A 61 1.91 -18.62 18.12
N GLU A 62 1.85 -19.06 16.85
CA GLU A 62 2.40 -20.35 16.38
C GLU A 62 3.92 -20.45 16.59
N ILE A 63 4.64 -19.34 16.54
CA ILE A 63 6.11 -19.27 16.73
C ILE A 63 6.47 -18.97 18.20
N GLY A 64 5.47 -18.87 19.09
CA GLY A 64 5.66 -18.62 20.52
C GLY A 64 5.90 -17.15 20.88
N ILE A 65 5.52 -16.21 20.02
CA ILE A 65 5.58 -14.77 20.25
C ILE A 65 4.18 -14.27 20.64
N SER A 66 3.95 -14.04 21.93
CA SER A 66 2.69 -13.53 22.48
C SER A 66 2.70 -12.02 22.79
N ASP A 67 3.89 -11.43 22.92
CA ASP A 67 4.05 -10.11 23.52
C ASP A 67 4.08 -9.00 22.47
N PHE A 68 2.92 -8.39 22.26
CA PHE A 68 2.77 -7.18 21.46
C PHE A 68 2.63 -5.97 22.38
N SER A 69 3.68 -5.16 22.47
CA SER A 69 3.66 -3.90 23.24
C SER A 69 3.69 -2.69 22.34
N LEU A 70 3.02 -1.61 22.75
CA LEU A 70 3.20 -0.30 22.11
C LEU A 70 4.66 0.16 22.25
N PRO A 71 5.24 0.79 21.21
CA PRO A 71 6.56 1.38 21.34
C PRO A 71 6.58 2.46 22.42
N ARG A 72 7.73 2.63 23.07
CA ARG A 72 7.93 3.67 24.09
C ARG A 72 7.69 5.05 23.47
N LYS A 73 6.70 5.78 24.00
CA LYS A 73 6.47 7.21 23.71
C LYS A 73 7.36 8.03 24.65
N ILE A 74 8.17 8.94 24.11
CA ILE A 74 8.94 9.92 24.90
C ILE A 74 8.48 11.34 24.55
N ASN A 75 8.55 12.28 25.50
CA ASN A 75 8.03 13.65 25.32
C ASN A 75 8.57 14.37 24.08
N ARG A 76 9.80 14.04 23.63
CA ARG A 76 10.38 14.61 22.42
C ARG A 76 11.18 13.54 21.66
N GLN A 77 10.65 13.08 20.54
CA GLN A 77 11.42 12.33 19.53
C GLN A 77 11.85 13.30 18.42
N LYS A 78 13.14 13.32 18.08
CA LYS A 78 13.67 14.16 16.99
C LYS A 78 13.58 13.52 15.59
N PRO A 79 13.89 12.22 15.40
CA PRO A 79 13.92 11.63 14.06
C PRO A 79 12.62 10.96 13.62
N ARG A 80 11.68 10.66 14.54
CA ARG A 80 10.40 10.00 14.25
C ARG A 80 9.27 10.68 15.02
N ASN A 81 8.11 10.79 14.39
CA ASN A 81 6.91 11.29 15.06
C ASN A 81 6.36 10.24 16.03
N ASN A 82 5.91 10.69 17.20
CA ASN A 82 5.09 9.89 18.10
C ASN A 82 3.72 9.67 17.43
N VAL A 83 3.56 8.55 16.73
CA VAL A 83 2.29 8.19 16.09
C VAL A 83 1.24 8.02 17.18
N PRO A 84 0.13 8.79 17.15
CA PRO A 84 -0.94 8.63 18.11
C PRO A 84 -1.57 7.25 17.89
N ALA A 85 -1.58 6.42 18.92
CA ALA A 85 -2.15 5.08 18.90
C ALA A 85 -2.45 4.64 20.33
N GLU A 86 -3.62 4.06 20.53
CA GLU A 86 -4.08 3.49 21.80
C GLU A 86 -3.84 1.99 21.87
N THR A 87 -3.81 1.33 20.71
CA THR A 87 -3.54 -0.11 20.57
C THR A 87 -2.33 -0.35 19.66
N VAL A 88 -1.70 -1.52 19.80
CA VAL A 88 -0.59 -1.94 18.93
C VAL A 88 -1.02 -2.02 17.47
N GLU A 89 -2.25 -2.49 17.24
CA GLU A 89 -2.87 -2.53 15.91
C GLU A 89 -2.96 -1.14 15.30
N GLN A 90 -3.52 -0.16 16.02
CA GLN A 90 -3.59 1.23 15.56
C GLN A 90 -2.21 1.82 15.28
N HIS A 91 -1.21 1.46 16.09
CA HIS A 91 0.16 1.91 15.88
C HIS A 91 0.67 1.44 14.51
N PHE A 92 0.59 0.14 14.22
CA PHE A 92 1.08 -0.41 12.95
C PHE A 92 0.24 0.01 11.74
N LEU A 93 -1.07 0.18 11.90
CA LEU A 93 -1.95 0.75 10.88
C LEU A 93 -1.43 2.14 10.44
N ARG A 94 -1.20 3.02 11.41
CA ARG A 94 -0.84 4.42 11.17
C ARG A 94 0.64 4.63 10.83
N SER A 95 1.54 3.80 11.37
CA SER A 95 2.98 3.96 11.17
C SER A 95 3.54 3.18 9.98
N ILE A 96 2.84 2.14 9.51
CA ILE A 96 3.31 1.27 8.43
C ILE A 96 2.28 1.17 7.31
N PHE A 97 1.08 0.66 7.60
CA PHE A 97 0.12 0.28 6.55
C PHE A 97 -0.32 1.49 5.71
N ILE A 98 -0.80 2.54 6.36
CA ILE A 98 -1.24 3.77 5.69
C ILE A 98 -0.08 4.44 4.92
N PRO A 99 1.08 4.75 5.54
CA PRO A 99 2.19 5.37 4.81
C PRO A 99 2.67 4.56 3.61
N PHE A 100 2.64 3.24 3.70
CA PHE A 100 3.01 2.36 2.59
C PHE A 100 2.04 2.48 1.41
N LEU A 101 0.73 2.43 1.67
CA LEU A 101 -0.28 2.60 0.62
C LEU A 101 -0.17 3.98 -0.03
N ASP A 102 -0.02 5.03 0.78
CA ASP A 102 0.10 6.41 0.29
C ASP A 102 1.35 6.58 -0.59
N THR A 103 2.49 6.01 -0.17
CA THR A 103 3.73 6.03 -0.96
C THR A 103 3.58 5.25 -2.27
N PHE A 104 2.93 4.08 -2.23
CA PHE A 104 2.72 3.26 -3.43
C PHE A 104 1.82 3.98 -4.43
N LEU A 105 0.71 4.58 -3.97
CA LEU A 105 -0.18 5.40 -4.80
C LEU A 105 0.55 6.59 -5.41
N LEU A 106 1.35 7.30 -4.62
CA LEU A 106 2.16 8.42 -5.11
C LEU A 106 3.09 7.97 -6.25
N GLN A 107 3.84 6.89 -6.05
CA GLN A 107 4.76 6.36 -7.06
C GLN A 107 4.04 5.91 -8.32
N LEU A 108 2.87 5.28 -8.18
CA LEU A 108 2.07 4.83 -9.32
C LEU A 108 1.57 6.04 -10.14
N ARG A 109 1.11 7.09 -9.47
CA ARG A 109 0.62 8.31 -10.10
C ARG A 109 1.72 9.09 -10.81
N GLU A 110 2.84 9.31 -10.14
CA GLU A 110 3.94 10.11 -10.68
C GLU A 110 4.57 9.43 -11.89
N ARG A 111 4.66 8.09 -11.90
CA ARG A 111 5.37 7.34 -12.93
C ARG A 111 4.51 6.87 -14.09
N LEU A 112 3.19 6.73 -13.89
CA LEU A 112 2.29 6.17 -14.90
C LEU A 112 1.11 7.10 -15.16
N THR A 113 0.17 7.24 -14.23
CA THR A 113 -1.15 7.80 -14.54
C THR A 113 -1.14 9.31 -14.77
N SER A 114 -0.15 10.05 -14.26
CA SER A 114 0.00 11.48 -14.57
C SER A 114 0.31 11.74 -16.06
N HIS A 115 0.93 10.78 -16.74
CA HIS A 115 1.29 10.88 -18.16
C HIS A 115 0.11 10.63 -19.11
N ASN A 116 -1.04 10.16 -18.61
CA ASN A 116 -2.25 9.99 -19.43
C ASN A 116 -2.69 11.32 -20.09
N THR A 117 -2.42 12.45 -19.44
CA THR A 117 -2.71 13.78 -19.97
C THR A 117 -1.86 14.13 -21.20
N ILE A 118 -0.65 13.57 -21.30
CA ILE A 118 0.24 13.75 -22.44
C ILE A 118 -0.26 12.89 -23.60
N LEU A 119 -0.65 11.64 -23.32
CA LEU A 119 -1.11 10.71 -24.36
C LEU A 119 -2.42 11.12 -25.01
N LYS A 120 -3.35 11.69 -24.23
CA LYS A 120 -4.60 12.25 -24.76
C LYS A 120 -4.41 13.44 -25.71
N LYS A 121 -3.22 14.04 -25.76
CA LYS A 121 -2.91 15.16 -26.67
C LYS A 121 -2.41 14.71 -28.04
N PHE A 122 -2.03 13.43 -28.19
CA PHE A 122 -1.68 12.92 -29.52
C PHE A 122 -2.97 12.66 -30.30
N PRO A 123 -3.09 13.19 -31.53
CA PRO A 123 -4.19 12.82 -32.40
C PRO A 123 -4.09 11.32 -32.72
N VAL A 124 -5.18 10.60 -32.48
CA VAL A 124 -5.37 9.19 -32.89
C VAL A 124 -5.60 9.15 -34.39
#